data_AF-A0AAC8UE04-F1
#
_entry.id   AF-A0AAC8UE04-F1
#
_cell.length_a   1.000
_cell.length_b   1.000
_cell.length_c   1.000
_cell.angle_alpha   90.00
_cell.angle_beta   90.00
_cell.angle_gamma   90.00
#
_symmetry.space_group_name_H-M   'P 1'
#
loop_
_entity.id
_entity.type
_entity.pdbx_description
1 polymer ?
#
loop_
_entity_poly.entity_id
_entity_poly.type
_entity_poly.pdbx_seq_one_letter_code
_entity_poly.pdbx_strand_id
1 'polypeptide(L)'
;MRYRNSVGRLHTNHCTVDWLSEKGNANLIYPSCYIKHEEMKLHSYDKIKNKFGQQAKEFQYYQKVFDYCLENGVVRFEQKLKSRYLQRENLCYWGLSDFSKLNEIQDGFINMYKKLSVSEVKLETIAQQLVSQGVVDTLRKANTTAYYAMRWSSGEDLSLLPIATFKRHRAILRKIGIDIANPCDIEKFQAVRVISCEQIFVKPFKAPDFYQYPSNMPQLRLVA
;
A
#
# COMPACT_ATOMS: atom_id res chain seq x y z
N MET A 1 -9.95 1.51 -4.68
CA MET A 1 -9.88 2.99 -4.79
C MET A 1 -10.33 3.43 -6.18
N ARG A 2 -11.24 4.41 -6.28
CA ARG A 2 -11.66 4.98 -7.58
C ARG A 2 -10.81 6.20 -7.93
N TYR A 3 -10.53 6.38 -9.22
CA TYR A 3 -9.92 7.60 -9.77
C TYR A 3 -10.84 8.10 -10.88
N ARG A 4 -11.43 9.28 -10.67
CA ARG A 4 -12.54 9.77 -11.51
C ARG A 4 -13.64 8.70 -11.59
N ASN A 5 -14.07 8.33 -12.79
CA ASN A 5 -15.08 7.30 -13.03
C ASN A 5 -14.48 5.90 -13.21
N SER A 6 -13.16 5.73 -12.97
CA SER A 6 -12.45 4.48 -13.17
C SER A 6 -12.22 3.73 -11.86
N VAL A 7 -12.22 2.40 -11.95
CA VAL A 7 -11.97 1.45 -10.87
C VAL A 7 -10.56 0.89 -11.04
N GLY A 8 -9.81 0.81 -9.93
CA GLY A 8 -8.48 0.21 -9.91
C GLY A 8 -8.54 -1.30 -10.15
N ARG A 9 -7.70 -1.80 -11.04
CA ARG A 9 -7.50 -3.22 -11.35
C ARG A 9 -6.03 -3.56 -11.15
N LEU A 10 -5.77 -4.52 -10.26
CA LEU A 10 -4.43 -5.06 -10.04
C LEU A 10 -4.09 -6.06 -11.15
N HIS A 11 -2.89 -5.94 -11.70
CA HIS A 11 -2.37 -6.87 -12.70
C HIS A 11 -1.96 -8.19 -12.05
N THR A 12 -1.84 -9.25 -12.85
CA THR A 12 -1.46 -10.60 -12.39
C THR A 12 -0.08 -10.67 -11.74
N ASN A 13 0.80 -9.72 -12.06
CA ASN A 13 2.12 -9.60 -11.44
C ASN A 13 2.07 -8.99 -10.03
N HIS A 14 0.91 -8.51 -9.56
CA HIS A 14 0.72 -7.81 -8.29
C HIS A 14 1.57 -6.53 -8.11
N CYS A 15 2.22 -6.06 -9.17
CA CYS A 15 3.17 -4.94 -9.13
C CYS A 15 2.67 -3.71 -9.90
N THR A 16 1.59 -3.87 -10.66
CA THR A 16 0.98 -2.81 -11.48
C THR A 16 -0.51 -2.71 -11.19
N VAL A 17 -1.00 -1.50 -10.98
CA VAL A 17 -2.43 -1.19 -10.89
C VAL A 17 -2.76 -0.21 -11.99
N ASP A 18 -3.82 -0.48 -12.75
CA ASP A 18 -4.40 0.47 -13.69
C ASP A 18 -5.83 0.86 -13.31
N TRP A 19 -6.30 1.99 -13.84
CA TRP A 19 -7.65 2.48 -13.60
C TRP A 19 -8.48 2.46 -14.87
N LEU A 20 -9.47 1.58 -14.90
CA LEU A 20 -10.32 1.31 -16.06
C LEU A 20 -11.79 1.55 -15.74
N SER A 21 -12.63 1.72 -16.76
CA SER A 21 -14.08 1.65 -16.57
C SER A 21 -14.51 0.27 -16.10
N GLU A 22 -15.74 0.12 -15.63
CA GLU A 22 -16.32 -1.17 -15.24
C GLU A 22 -16.29 -2.21 -16.39
N LYS A 23 -16.26 -1.73 -17.64
CA LYS A 23 -16.10 -2.57 -18.85
C LYS A 23 -14.64 -2.82 -19.25
N GLY A 24 -13.67 -2.44 -18.43
CA GLY A 24 -12.24 -2.60 -18.71
C GLY A 24 -11.64 -1.62 -19.72
N ASN A 25 -12.33 -0.49 -20.00
CA ASN A 25 -11.90 0.46 -21.03
C ASN A 25 -11.33 1.75 -20.44
N ALA A 26 -10.36 2.34 -21.13
CA ALA A 26 -9.79 3.65 -20.81
C ALA A 26 -9.61 4.46 -22.09
N ASN A 27 -10.69 5.04 -22.61
CA ASN A 27 -10.71 5.63 -23.96
C ASN A 27 -10.05 7.00 -24.08
N LEU A 28 -9.96 7.74 -22.97
CA LEU A 28 -9.42 9.11 -22.96
C LEU A 28 -8.07 9.14 -22.23
N ILE A 29 -8.05 8.65 -21.00
CA ILE A 29 -6.89 8.65 -20.13
C ILE A 29 -6.75 7.23 -19.58
N TYR A 30 -5.55 6.68 -19.67
CA TYR A 30 -5.19 5.41 -19.05
C TYR A 30 -4.19 5.71 -17.92
N PRO A 31 -4.66 5.75 -16.65
CA PRO A 31 -3.82 5.91 -15.48
C PRO A 31 -3.29 4.56 -15.02
N SER A 32 -2.02 4.51 -14.64
CA SER A 32 -1.38 3.33 -14.07
C SER A 32 -0.33 3.71 -13.03
N CYS A 33 -0.23 2.90 -11.98
CA CYS A 33 0.86 2.94 -11.01
C CYS A 33 1.58 1.61 -11.01
N TYR A 34 2.92 1.64 -10.98
CA TYR A 34 3.70 0.41 -10.94
C TYR A 34 5.00 0.56 -10.17
N ILE A 35 5.46 -0.55 -9.61
CA ILE A 35 6.76 -0.67 -8.96
C ILE A 35 7.84 -0.60 -10.04
N LYS A 36 8.71 0.40 -9.97
CA LYS A 36 9.57 0.74 -11.12
C LYS A 36 10.62 -0.32 -11.42
N HIS A 37 11.23 -0.93 -10.39
CA HIS A 37 12.22 -1.98 -10.59
C HIS A 37 11.59 -3.25 -11.17
N GLU A 38 10.38 -3.64 -10.74
CA GLU A 38 9.67 -4.81 -11.29
C GLU A 38 9.33 -4.64 -12.78
N GLU A 39 8.88 -3.43 -13.16
CA GLU A 39 8.67 -3.09 -14.56
C GLU A 39 9.97 -3.18 -15.38
N MET A 40 11.07 -2.67 -14.81
CA MET A 40 12.40 -2.75 -15.43
C MET A 40 12.87 -4.21 -15.61
N LYS A 41 12.60 -5.07 -14.62
CA LYS A 41 12.92 -6.50 -14.64
C LYS A 41 12.18 -7.21 -15.76
N LEU A 42 10.87 -7.00 -15.82
CA LEU A 42 9.97 -7.67 -16.76
C LEU A 42 10.27 -7.31 -18.23
N HIS A 43 10.59 -6.04 -18.51
CA HIS A 43 10.63 -5.55 -19.89
C HIS A 43 12.02 -5.39 -20.49
N SER A 44 13.04 -5.07 -19.69
CA SER A 44 14.32 -4.60 -20.24
C SER A 44 15.58 -5.11 -19.53
N TYR A 45 15.54 -5.51 -18.26
CA TYR A 45 16.74 -5.87 -17.50
C TYR A 45 17.53 -7.02 -18.14
N ASP A 46 16.91 -8.18 -18.31
CA ASP A 46 17.58 -9.34 -18.91
C ASP A 46 17.92 -9.11 -20.38
N LYS A 47 17.11 -8.33 -21.11
CA LYS A 47 17.39 -7.99 -22.51
C LYS A 47 18.67 -7.17 -22.66
N ILE A 48 18.83 -6.15 -21.81
CA ILE A 48 20.04 -5.30 -21.82
C ILE A 48 21.24 -6.10 -21.33
N LYS A 49 21.08 -6.91 -20.28
CA LYS A 49 22.12 -7.82 -19.77
C LYS A 49 22.65 -8.75 -20.87
N ASN A 50 21.73 -9.40 -21.59
CA ASN A 50 22.08 -10.36 -22.63
C ASN A 50 22.68 -9.68 -23.88
N LYS A 51 22.26 -8.45 -24.19
CA LYS A 51 22.73 -7.70 -25.36
C LYS A 51 24.15 -7.14 -25.19
N PHE A 52 24.45 -6.54 -24.04
CA PHE A 52 25.72 -5.84 -23.82
C PHE A 52 26.71 -6.65 -22.96
N GLY A 53 26.23 -7.62 -22.18
CA GLY A 53 27.03 -8.37 -21.23
C GLY A 53 27.13 -7.67 -19.86
N GLN A 54 27.45 -8.45 -18.82
CA GLN A 54 27.41 -7.98 -17.43
C GLN A 54 28.49 -6.95 -17.10
N GLN A 55 29.61 -6.96 -17.81
CA GLN A 55 30.73 -6.04 -17.59
C GLN A 55 30.63 -4.75 -18.42
N ALA A 56 29.62 -4.62 -19.27
CA ALA A 56 29.42 -3.43 -20.08
C ALA A 56 28.94 -2.25 -19.22
N LYS A 57 29.43 -1.05 -19.56
CA LYS A 57 29.10 0.19 -18.83
C LYS A 57 27.60 0.48 -18.85
N GLU A 58 26.93 0.16 -19.96
CA GLU A 58 25.50 0.34 -20.17
C GLU A 58 24.69 -0.52 -19.20
N PHE A 59 25.06 -1.80 -19.06
CA PHE A 59 24.37 -2.70 -18.14
C PHE A 59 24.67 -2.34 -16.68
N GLN A 60 25.92 -2.01 -16.34
CA GLN A 60 26.27 -1.57 -14.98
C GLN A 60 25.50 -0.31 -14.57
N TYR A 61 25.37 0.67 -15.47
CA TYR A 61 24.54 1.84 -15.21
C TYR A 61 23.07 1.47 -15.01
N TYR A 62 22.52 0.63 -15.90
CA TYR A 62 21.13 0.18 -15.81
C TYR A 62 20.85 -0.61 -14.52
N GLN A 63 21.78 -1.48 -14.13
CA GLN A 63 21.76 -2.22 -12.88
C GLN A 63 21.77 -1.26 -11.68
N LYS A 64 22.64 -0.25 -11.69
CA LYS A 64 22.68 0.76 -10.61
C LYS A 64 21.35 1.51 -10.46
N VAL A 65 20.67 1.85 -11.56
CA VAL A 65 19.33 2.46 -11.54
C VAL A 65 18.29 1.46 -11.01
N PHE A 66 18.37 0.20 -11.41
CA PHE A 66 17.49 -0.86 -10.94
C PHE A 66 17.61 -1.07 -9.43
N ASP A 67 18.83 -1.24 -8.92
CA ASP A 67 19.12 -1.46 -7.50
C ASP A 67 18.63 -0.27 -6.66
N TYR A 68 18.89 0.97 -7.11
CA TYR A 68 18.36 2.16 -6.45
C TYR A 68 16.83 2.16 -6.35
N CYS A 69 16.13 1.76 -7.44
CA CYS A 69 14.67 1.69 -7.44
C CYS A 69 14.14 0.62 -6.49
N LEU A 70 14.84 -0.51 -6.39
CA LEU A 70 14.51 -1.61 -5.48
C LEU A 70 14.70 -1.19 -4.02
N GLU A 71 15.86 -0.65 -3.67
CA GLU A 71 16.21 -0.26 -2.30
C GLU A 71 15.32 0.85 -1.76
N ASN A 72 14.91 1.80 -2.61
CA ASN A 72 14.11 2.97 -2.19
C ASN A 72 12.60 2.78 -2.40
N GLY A 73 12.16 1.62 -2.91
CA GLY A 73 10.73 1.35 -3.15
C GLY A 73 10.09 2.33 -4.14
N VAL A 74 10.75 2.60 -5.27
CA VAL A 74 10.31 3.63 -6.22
C VAL A 74 9.05 3.16 -6.97
N VAL A 75 7.97 3.93 -6.82
CA VAL A 75 6.71 3.75 -7.54
C VAL A 75 6.51 4.86 -8.55
N ARG A 76 6.12 4.50 -9.78
CA ARG A 76 5.83 5.46 -10.84
C ARG A 76 4.32 5.63 -11.02
N PHE A 77 3.88 6.89 -11.01
CA PHE A 77 2.52 7.30 -11.39
C PHE A 77 2.55 7.77 -12.84
N GLU A 78 1.89 7.04 -13.73
CA GLU A 78 1.89 7.30 -15.17
C GLU A 78 0.47 7.51 -15.69
N GLN A 79 0.28 8.53 -16.54
CA GLN A 79 -0.97 8.77 -17.25
C GLN A 79 -0.72 8.80 -18.75
N LYS A 80 -1.36 7.91 -19.49
CA LYS A 80 -1.33 7.90 -20.95
C LYS A 80 -2.57 8.62 -21.47
N LEU A 81 -2.37 9.81 -22.02
CA LEU A 81 -3.41 10.61 -22.67
C LEU A 81 -3.58 10.13 -24.12
N LYS A 82 -4.77 9.64 -24.46
CA LYS A 82 -5.05 9.12 -25.80
C LYS A 82 -5.38 10.25 -26.77
N SER A 83 -5.17 10.01 -28.07
CA SER A 83 -5.42 10.99 -29.15
C SER A 83 -6.78 11.69 -29.04
N ARG A 84 -7.85 10.94 -28.79
CA ARG A 84 -9.21 11.50 -28.60
C ARG A 84 -9.28 12.53 -27.46
N TYR A 85 -8.56 12.31 -26.36
CA TYR A 85 -8.48 13.26 -25.26
C TYR A 85 -7.71 14.52 -25.69
N LEU A 86 -6.56 14.35 -26.32
CA LEU A 86 -5.74 15.47 -26.80
C LEU A 86 -6.51 16.34 -27.79
N GLN A 87 -7.26 15.74 -28.73
CA GLN A 87 -8.08 16.47 -29.69
C GLN A 87 -9.19 17.24 -29.02
N ARG A 88 -9.90 16.62 -28.07
CA ARG A 88 -10.99 17.25 -27.33
C ARG A 88 -10.54 18.46 -26.52
N GLU A 89 -9.34 18.40 -25.94
CA GLU A 89 -8.80 19.48 -25.10
C GLU A 89 -7.91 20.47 -25.87
N ASN A 90 -7.83 20.35 -27.21
CA ASN A 90 -6.94 21.13 -28.08
C ASN A 90 -5.45 21.06 -27.69
N LEU A 91 -4.98 19.89 -27.26
CA LEU A 91 -3.60 19.59 -26.87
C LEU A 91 -2.78 18.89 -27.96
N CYS A 92 -3.27 18.88 -29.20
CA CYS A 92 -2.64 18.20 -30.33
C CYS A 92 -1.52 19.00 -31.01
N TYR A 93 -1.38 20.29 -30.68
CA TYR A 93 -0.47 21.19 -31.40
C TYR A 93 0.74 21.49 -30.53
N TRP A 94 1.83 20.78 -30.80
CA TRP A 94 3.09 20.97 -30.09
C TRP A 94 3.56 22.43 -30.19
N GLY A 95 3.86 23.05 -29.05
CA GLY A 95 4.31 24.45 -28.96
C GLY A 95 3.21 25.51 -29.08
N LEU A 96 1.98 25.15 -29.48
CA LEU A 96 0.84 26.08 -29.58
C LEU A 96 -0.23 25.81 -28.51
N SER A 97 -0.36 24.56 -28.09
CA SER A 97 -1.29 24.15 -27.06
C SER A 97 -0.85 24.59 -25.66
N ASP A 98 -1.81 25.01 -24.84
CA ASP A 98 -1.58 25.27 -23.41
C ASP A 98 -1.53 23.95 -22.62
N PHE A 99 -0.32 23.51 -22.29
CA PHE A 99 -0.08 22.30 -21.53
C PHE A 99 -0.21 22.46 -20.01
N SER A 100 -0.49 23.67 -19.50
CA SER A 100 -0.68 23.89 -18.04
C SER A 100 -1.79 23.00 -17.46
N LYS A 101 -2.83 22.73 -18.25
CA LYS A 101 -3.94 21.80 -17.93
C LYS A 101 -3.46 20.39 -17.57
N LEU A 102 -2.30 19.96 -18.07
CA LEU A 102 -1.74 18.63 -17.76
C LEU A 102 -1.25 18.54 -16.31
N ASN A 103 -0.81 19.66 -15.72
CA ASN A 103 -0.32 19.70 -14.35
C ASN A 103 -1.45 19.36 -13.38
N GLU A 104 -2.63 19.96 -13.53
CA GLU A 104 -3.79 19.68 -12.66
C GLU A 104 -4.22 18.21 -12.71
N ILE A 105 -4.24 17.63 -13.91
CA ILE A 105 -4.57 16.22 -14.12
C ILE A 105 -3.53 15.32 -13.44
N GLN A 106 -2.25 15.68 -13.56
CA GLN A 106 -1.16 14.91 -12.99
C GLN A 106 -1.13 15.02 -11.46
N ASP A 107 -1.28 16.22 -10.92
CA ASP A 107 -1.32 16.46 -9.48
C ASP A 107 -2.50 15.76 -8.83
N GLY A 108 -3.67 15.77 -9.47
CA GLY A 108 -4.84 15.03 -8.99
C GLY A 108 -4.59 13.52 -8.88
N PHE A 109 -3.78 12.95 -9.76
CA PHE A 109 -3.44 11.52 -9.76
C PHE A 109 -2.29 11.19 -8.80
N ILE A 110 -1.22 11.99 -8.78
CA ILE A 110 -0.11 11.79 -7.84
C ILE A 110 -0.62 11.91 -6.40
N ASN A 111 -1.47 12.88 -6.10
CA ASN A 111 -2.01 13.06 -4.75
C ASN A 111 -3.08 12.05 -4.36
N MET A 112 -3.42 11.10 -5.24
CA MET A 112 -4.43 10.09 -4.95
C MET A 112 -4.03 9.27 -3.71
N TYR A 113 -2.75 8.90 -3.54
CA TYR A 113 -2.31 8.12 -2.38
C TYR A 113 -2.58 8.82 -1.04
N LYS A 114 -2.66 10.15 -1.00
CA LYS A 114 -2.95 10.91 0.24
C LYS A 114 -4.34 10.61 0.80
N LYS A 115 -5.27 10.16 -0.04
CA LYS A 115 -6.60 9.70 0.40
C LYS A 115 -6.58 8.29 0.97
N LEU A 116 -5.45 7.58 0.85
CA LEU A 116 -5.25 6.29 1.48
C LEU A 116 -4.54 6.50 2.81
N SER A 117 -5.26 6.41 3.91
CA SER A 117 -4.66 6.16 5.22
C SER A 117 -4.30 4.67 5.29
N VAL A 118 -3.23 4.25 4.60
CA VAL A 118 -2.74 2.86 4.71
C VAL A 118 -1.82 2.80 5.92
N SER A 119 -2.40 2.47 7.07
CA SER A 119 -1.64 1.93 8.20
C SER A 119 -1.99 0.46 8.28
N GLU A 120 -1.01 -0.42 8.13
CA GLU A 120 -1.22 -1.82 8.46
C GLU A 120 -1.19 -1.94 9.98
N VAL A 121 -2.39 -1.96 10.57
CA VAL A 121 -2.56 -2.18 12.00
C VAL A 121 -2.81 -3.66 12.21
N LYS A 122 -1.80 -4.38 12.70
CA LYS A 122 -1.99 -5.78 13.12
C LYS A 122 -2.62 -5.78 14.50
N LEU A 123 -3.84 -6.30 14.53
CA LEU A 123 -4.69 -6.38 15.69
C LEU A 123 -4.73 -7.81 16.22
N GLU A 124 -4.52 -7.96 17.52
CA GLU A 124 -4.59 -9.24 18.22
C GLU A 124 -5.79 -9.25 19.17
N THR A 125 -6.71 -10.18 18.94
CA THR A 125 -7.81 -10.46 19.88
C THR A 125 -7.27 -11.04 21.18
N ILE A 126 -8.05 -10.96 22.28
CA ILE A 126 -7.71 -11.58 23.57
C ILE A 126 -7.30 -13.06 23.41
N ALA A 127 -8.02 -13.82 22.58
CA ALA A 127 -7.72 -15.23 22.36
C ALA A 127 -6.35 -15.44 21.69
N GLN A 128 -6.03 -14.61 20.68
CA GLN A 128 -4.73 -14.67 20.02
C GLN A 128 -3.61 -14.24 20.97
N GLN A 129 -3.82 -13.21 21.81
CA GLN A 129 -2.84 -12.79 22.82
C GLN A 129 -2.52 -13.89 23.83
N LEU A 130 -3.54 -14.64 24.27
CA LEU A 130 -3.35 -15.76 25.19
C LEU A 130 -2.48 -16.88 24.59
N VAL A 131 -2.59 -17.11 23.28
CA VAL A 131 -1.78 -18.10 22.58
C VAL A 131 -0.40 -17.55 22.27
N SER A 132 -0.28 -16.32 21.78
CA SER A 132 0.99 -15.69 21.39
C SER A 132 1.93 -15.49 22.58
N GLN A 133 1.39 -15.23 23.77
CA GLN A 133 2.15 -15.13 25.02
C GLN A 133 2.39 -16.48 25.72
N GLY A 134 2.01 -17.61 25.10
CA GLY A 134 2.19 -18.95 25.65
C GLY A 134 1.39 -19.22 26.92
N VAL A 135 0.32 -18.46 27.17
CA VAL A 135 -0.54 -18.65 28.35
C VAL A 135 -1.44 -19.88 28.18
N VAL A 136 -1.89 -20.13 26.96
CA VAL A 136 -2.78 -21.24 26.59
C VAL A 136 -2.27 -21.91 25.30
N ASP A 137 -2.24 -23.24 25.29
CA ASP A 137 -1.64 -24.02 24.18
C ASP A 137 -2.44 -23.95 22.86
N THR A 138 -3.76 -23.74 22.91
CA THR A 138 -4.62 -23.80 21.73
C THR A 138 -5.63 -22.65 21.65
N LEU A 139 -5.89 -22.21 20.41
CA LEU A 139 -6.85 -21.15 20.13
C LEU A 139 -8.27 -21.49 20.61
N ARG A 140 -8.66 -22.77 20.55
CA ARG A 140 -9.97 -23.24 21.05
C ARG A 140 -10.14 -22.95 22.55
N LYS A 141 -9.15 -23.30 23.37
CA LYS A 141 -9.17 -23.03 24.82
C LYS A 141 -9.11 -21.52 25.10
N ALA A 142 -8.31 -20.79 24.31
CA ALA A 142 -8.18 -19.35 24.42
C ALA A 142 -9.50 -18.62 24.08
N ASN A 143 -10.24 -19.06 23.07
CA ASN A 143 -11.55 -18.51 22.68
C ASN A 143 -12.58 -18.63 23.80
N THR A 144 -12.61 -19.77 24.53
CA THR A 144 -13.48 -19.90 25.70
C THR A 144 -13.16 -18.88 26.78
N THR A 145 -11.86 -18.59 26.99
CA THR A 145 -11.45 -17.60 27.98
C THR A 145 -11.72 -16.16 27.52
N ALA A 146 -11.48 -15.87 26.25
CA ALA A 146 -11.81 -14.60 25.64
C ALA A 146 -13.32 -14.31 25.67
N TYR A 147 -14.16 -15.34 25.50
CA TYR A 147 -15.61 -15.22 25.63
C TYR A 147 -16.04 -14.72 27.02
N TYR A 148 -15.44 -15.22 28.11
CA TYR A 148 -15.71 -14.70 29.45
C TYR A 148 -15.23 -13.26 29.65
N ALA A 149 -14.09 -12.88 29.06
CA ALA A 149 -13.64 -11.49 29.06
C ALA A 149 -14.63 -10.58 28.32
N MET A 150 -15.22 -11.03 27.21
CA MET A 150 -16.25 -10.27 26.49
C MET A 150 -17.53 -10.11 27.31
N ARG A 151 -18.03 -11.18 27.95
CA ARG A 151 -19.19 -11.12 28.84
C ARG A 151 -18.98 -10.11 29.98
N TRP A 152 -17.81 -10.18 30.62
CA TRP A 152 -17.40 -9.21 31.63
C TRP A 152 -17.39 -7.77 31.07
N SER A 153 -16.83 -7.57 29.87
CA SER A 153 -16.76 -6.24 29.26
C SER A 153 -18.12 -5.65 28.88
N SER A 154 -19.10 -6.51 28.58
CA SER A 154 -20.49 -6.13 28.33
C SER A 154 -21.26 -5.78 29.61
N GLY A 155 -20.63 -5.85 30.78
CA GLY A 155 -21.25 -5.55 32.08
C GLY A 155 -22.03 -6.72 32.68
N GLU A 156 -21.85 -7.94 32.17
CA GLU A 156 -22.53 -9.10 32.71
C GLU A 156 -21.96 -9.51 34.08
N ASP A 157 -22.84 -9.83 35.03
CA ASP A 157 -22.44 -10.32 36.34
C ASP A 157 -21.96 -11.78 36.26
N LEU A 158 -20.63 -11.94 36.31
CA LEU A 158 -19.98 -13.25 36.30
C LEU A 158 -19.97 -13.95 37.66
N SER A 159 -20.53 -13.34 38.72
CA SER A 159 -20.63 -13.93 40.06
C SER A 159 -21.49 -15.21 40.08
N LEU A 160 -22.40 -15.35 39.12
CA LEU A 160 -23.28 -16.51 38.94
C LEU A 160 -22.56 -17.72 38.33
N LEU A 161 -21.33 -17.57 37.86
CA LEU A 161 -20.55 -18.70 37.35
C LEU A 161 -20.09 -19.63 38.47
N PRO A 162 -19.89 -20.93 38.20
CA PRO A 162 -19.22 -21.81 39.15
C PRO A 162 -17.86 -21.24 39.57
N ILE A 163 -17.61 -21.17 40.88
CA ILE A 163 -16.43 -20.52 41.48
C ILE A 163 -15.12 -21.04 40.85
N ALA A 164 -15.04 -22.34 40.57
CA ALA A 164 -13.87 -22.95 39.92
C ALA A 164 -13.63 -22.41 38.49
N THR A 165 -14.71 -22.22 37.73
CA THR A 165 -14.67 -21.66 36.37
C THR A 165 -14.24 -20.21 36.39
N PHE A 166 -14.83 -19.42 37.30
CA PHE A 166 -14.46 -18.01 37.49
C PHE A 166 -12.99 -17.85 37.84
N LYS A 167 -12.51 -18.58 38.87
CA LYS A 167 -11.10 -18.54 39.30
C LYS A 167 -10.14 -18.95 38.18
N ARG A 168 -10.48 -19.98 37.39
CA ARG A 168 -9.65 -20.45 36.27
C ARG A 168 -9.48 -19.38 35.20
N HIS A 169 -10.59 -18.84 34.68
CA HIS A 169 -10.52 -17.86 33.59
C HIS A 169 -9.94 -16.53 34.06
N ARG A 170 -10.23 -16.09 35.29
CA ARG A 170 -9.57 -14.94 35.91
C ARG A 170 -8.05 -15.11 35.97
N ALA A 171 -7.55 -16.25 36.45
CA ALA A 171 -6.11 -16.49 36.54
C ALA A 171 -5.42 -16.47 35.16
N ILE A 172 -6.08 -16.98 34.13
CA ILE A 172 -5.59 -16.94 32.74
C ILE A 172 -5.58 -15.51 32.19
N LEU A 173 -6.67 -14.76 32.36
CA LEU A 173 -6.81 -13.39 31.89
C LEU A 173 -5.87 -12.41 32.59
N ARG A 174 -5.56 -12.63 33.87
CA ARG A 174 -4.59 -11.79 34.60
C ARG A 174 -3.18 -11.86 34.02
N LYS A 175 -2.80 -12.96 33.37
CA LYS A 175 -1.50 -13.08 32.70
C LYS A 175 -1.36 -12.13 31.50
N ILE A 176 -2.47 -11.67 30.94
CA ILE A 176 -2.51 -10.65 29.87
C ILE A 176 -3.05 -9.30 30.37
N GLY A 177 -3.10 -9.09 31.68
CA GLY A 177 -3.47 -7.80 32.29
C GLY A 177 -4.97 -7.54 32.46
N ILE A 178 -5.84 -8.54 32.25
CA ILE A 178 -7.29 -8.40 32.41
C ILE A 178 -7.72 -9.03 33.74
N ASP A 179 -8.33 -8.25 34.63
CA ASP A 179 -8.92 -8.78 35.88
C ASP A 179 -10.45 -8.62 35.91
N ILE A 180 -11.13 -9.73 35.59
CA ILE A 180 -12.61 -9.81 35.55
C ILE A 180 -13.29 -9.76 36.93
N ALA A 181 -12.54 -9.63 38.03
CA ALA A 181 -13.11 -9.44 39.37
C ALA A 181 -13.44 -7.99 39.69
N ASN A 182 -12.85 -7.04 38.96
CA ASN A 182 -13.17 -5.63 39.10
C ASN A 182 -14.23 -5.24 38.06
N PRO A 183 -15.05 -4.20 38.30
CA PRO A 183 -15.90 -3.66 37.25
C PRO A 183 -15.10 -3.28 36.00
N CYS A 184 -15.65 -3.53 34.83
CA CYS A 184 -15.01 -3.16 33.57
C CYS A 184 -15.00 -1.63 33.41
N ASP A 185 -13.80 -1.05 33.31
CA ASP A 185 -13.62 0.34 32.90
C ASP A 185 -13.64 0.40 31.36
N ILE A 186 -14.81 0.68 30.80
CA ILE A 186 -15.06 0.66 29.35
C ILE A 186 -14.22 1.72 28.61
N GLU A 187 -13.85 2.81 29.28
CA GLU A 187 -13.00 3.85 28.67
C GLU A 187 -11.56 3.38 28.45
N LYS A 188 -11.07 2.48 29.32
CA LYS A 188 -9.70 1.95 29.26
C LYS A 188 -9.62 0.57 28.61
N PHE A 189 -10.68 -0.21 28.67
CA PHE A 189 -10.67 -1.57 28.16
C PHE A 189 -10.69 -1.59 26.63
N GLN A 190 -9.66 -2.20 26.05
CA GLN A 190 -9.62 -2.50 24.62
C GLN A 190 -9.60 -4.02 24.44
N ALA A 191 -10.65 -4.54 23.80
CA ALA A 191 -10.79 -5.97 23.48
C ALA A 191 -9.70 -6.49 22.50
N VAL A 192 -8.94 -5.58 21.91
CA VAL A 192 -7.95 -5.87 20.88
C VAL A 192 -6.69 -5.08 21.20
N ARG A 193 -5.54 -5.73 21.06
CA ARG A 193 -4.23 -5.11 21.23
C ARG A 193 -3.62 -4.81 19.87
N VAL A 194 -3.06 -3.61 19.75
CA VAL A 194 -2.21 -3.26 18.60
C VAL A 194 -0.84 -3.89 18.80
N ILE A 195 -0.43 -4.78 17.90
CA ILE A 195 0.87 -5.48 17.94
C ILE A 195 1.92 -4.67 17.20
N SER A 196 1.56 -4.21 16.00
CA SER A 196 2.44 -3.46 15.12
C SER A 196 1.63 -2.48 14.30
N CYS A 197 2.19 -1.28 14.15
CA CYS A 197 1.76 -0.31 13.17
C CYS A 197 2.94 -0.09 12.22
N GLU A 198 2.87 -0.65 11.02
CA GLU A 198 3.84 -0.33 9.97
C GLU A 198 3.32 0.89 9.20
N GLN A 199 4.04 2.02 9.33
CA GLN A 199 3.69 3.27 8.68
C GLN A 199 4.51 3.41 7.40
N ILE A 200 3.84 3.42 6.26
CA ILE A 200 4.48 3.66 4.96
C ILE A 200 4.68 5.17 4.79
N PHE A 201 5.94 5.61 4.73
CA PHE A 201 6.28 7.01 4.48
C PHE A 201 6.50 7.25 2.98
N VAL A 202 5.53 7.90 2.33
CA VAL A 202 5.69 8.34 0.94
C VAL A 202 6.48 9.65 0.92
N LYS A 203 7.57 9.68 0.16
CA LYS A 203 8.40 10.88 -0.05
C LYS A 203 8.35 11.30 -1.52
N PRO A 204 8.40 12.61 -1.83
CA PRO A 204 8.62 13.07 -3.20
C PRO A 204 9.89 12.44 -3.79
N PHE A 205 9.80 11.92 -5.00
CA PHE A 205 10.94 11.29 -5.66
C PHE A 205 11.96 12.36 -6.09
N LYS A 206 13.21 12.19 -5.65
CA LYS A 206 14.38 12.90 -6.18
C LYS A 206 15.24 11.88 -6.92
N ALA A 207 15.57 12.18 -8.18
CA ALA A 207 16.51 11.34 -8.92
C ALA A 207 17.88 11.34 -8.23
N PRO A 208 18.58 10.20 -8.17
CA PRO A 208 19.89 10.14 -7.54
C PRO A 208 20.94 10.89 -8.38
N ASP A 209 22.00 11.37 -7.73
CA ASP A 209 23.01 12.23 -8.37
C ASP A 209 23.74 11.56 -9.55
N PHE A 210 23.81 10.23 -9.56
CA PHE A 210 24.42 9.46 -10.65
C PHE A 210 23.50 9.29 -11.87
N TYR A 211 22.22 9.68 -11.77
CA TYR A 211 21.24 9.49 -12.84
C TYR A 211 21.54 10.41 -14.02
N GLN A 212 21.62 9.80 -15.20
CA GLN A 212 21.87 10.51 -16.45
C GLN A 212 20.54 10.99 -17.04
N TYR A 213 20.35 12.31 -17.05
CA TYR A 213 19.19 12.92 -17.71
C TYR A 213 19.35 12.86 -19.23
N PRO A 214 18.23 12.68 -19.98
CA PRO A 214 18.26 12.86 -21.42
C PRO A 214 18.72 14.28 -21.76
N SER A 215 19.53 14.43 -22.81
CA SER A 215 19.99 15.74 -23.27
C SER A 215 18.81 16.62 -23.69
N ASN A 216 18.59 17.74 -23.00
CA ASN A 216 17.46 18.66 -23.24
C ASN A 216 17.56 19.48 -24.55
N MET A 217 18.47 19.15 -25.47
CA MET A 217 18.56 19.85 -26.75
C MET A 217 17.35 19.51 -27.61
N PRO A 218 16.46 20.46 -27.95
CA PRO A 218 15.34 20.18 -28.82
C PRO A 218 15.89 19.84 -30.22
N GLN A 219 15.81 18.57 -30.59
CA GLN A 219 16.13 18.10 -31.95
C GLN A 219 15.04 18.49 -32.97
N LEU A 220 13.90 18.98 -32.49
CA LEU A 220 12.77 19.42 -33.30
C LEU A 220 12.76 20.95 -33.38
N ARG A 221 12.99 21.49 -34.57
CA ARG A 221 12.84 22.91 -34.88
C ARG A 221 11.52 23.12 -35.62
N LEU A 222 10.81 24.19 -35.31
CA LEU A 222 9.68 24.64 -36.12
C LEU A 222 10.23 24.99 -37.52
N VAL A 223 9.78 24.26 -38.54
CA VAL A 223 10.00 24.65 -39.94
C VAL A 223 8.71 25.32 -40.37
N ALA A 224 8.74 26.65 -40.42
CA ALA A 224 7.69 27.49 -40.98
C ALA A 224 8.03 27.82 -42.44
#